data_AF-A0ABD0R3L5-F1
#
_entry.id   AF-A0ABD0R3L5-F1
#
_cell.length_a   1.000
_cell.length_b   1.000
_cell.length_c   1.000
_cell.angle_alpha   90.00
_cell.angle_beta   90.00
_cell.angle_gamma   90.00
#
_symmetry.space_group_name_H-M   'P 1'
#
loop_
_entity.id
_entity.type
_entity.pdbx_description
1 polymer ?
#
loop_
_entity_poly.entity_id
_entity_poly.type
_entity_poly.pdbx_seq_one_letter_code
_entity_poly.pdbx_strand_id
1 'polypeptide(L)'
;FVLCDLLNRLEEQIQLECKESRVTRAYSSLGFIRYLYGNPQEALENLQKSVEIAKERYKDSDSVLIVTYGDLAWLHYYMNEFSKCEDYLRELERIHEKLSEGFIYTIEVLREKGWTFLKFSNKYSNAAKECFRRALEMNPDDSDLNAGYAIALYRTTKFTPDSSESPTLKQLEKAIKLNPDDAVLLLLLALRMLHNRDKTTFKTALKKMIMALKISCENPHVIRYTAKFCRQLGNMDTAISLLKEALQATPNSAFIHHQLAVCYKSKKTTLEKKHRIYGKAESSAKESEEIQQYLDRCVYYLEMAISLKPSFVLAKADLALHYGQLGRFKAEGLFEEAFKMASNEKQHLQAVHCLYGKYQLYYKKSEQKAFHHFMQGLRLQPESEDGKVCENKLKTMMEHRIKWLNNPDDCMVCGIQGFIHEVKGEKRKAEEFYEKALKYGLSF
;
A
#
# COMPACT_ATOMS: atom_id res chain seq x y z
N PHE A 1 -0.80 17.64 -9.98
CA PHE A 1 -0.42 16.24 -9.67
C PHE A 1 1.06 16.24 -9.34
N VAL A 2 1.47 15.85 -8.14
CA VAL A 2 2.91 15.73 -7.82
C VAL A 2 3.28 14.27 -8.06
N LEU A 3 3.83 13.96 -9.24
CA LEU A 3 4.34 12.64 -9.61
C LEU A 3 5.79 12.42 -9.14
N CYS A 4 6.35 13.30 -8.29
CA CYS A 4 7.73 13.22 -7.82
C CYS A 4 8.07 11.88 -7.13
N ASP A 5 7.16 11.33 -6.30
CA ASP A 5 7.34 9.98 -5.73
C ASP A 5 7.43 8.90 -6.81
N LEU A 6 6.66 9.02 -7.90
CA LEU A 6 6.68 8.05 -8.99
C LEU A 6 7.95 8.17 -9.82
N LEU A 7 8.41 9.39 -10.08
CA LEU A 7 9.70 9.69 -10.73
C LEU A 7 10.85 9.06 -9.95
N ASN A 8 10.99 9.38 -8.66
CA ASN A 8 12.04 8.83 -7.81
C ASN A 8 12.02 7.30 -7.82
N ARG A 9 10.82 6.69 -7.70
CA ARG A 9 10.67 5.23 -7.76
C ARG A 9 10.98 4.61 -9.12
N LEU A 10 10.95 5.36 -10.21
CA LEU A 10 11.35 4.88 -11.54
C LEU A 10 12.86 4.98 -11.69
N GLU A 11 13.46 6.09 -11.29
CA GLU A 11 14.90 6.32 -11.28
C GLU A 11 15.62 5.30 -10.38
N GLU A 12 15.13 5.10 -9.15
CA GLU A 12 15.64 4.06 -8.23
C GLU A 12 15.52 2.66 -8.83
N GLN A 13 14.44 2.37 -9.56
CA GLN A 13 14.29 1.07 -10.22
C GLN A 13 15.28 0.90 -11.36
N ILE A 14 15.49 1.93 -12.18
CA ILE A 14 16.46 1.90 -13.28
C ILE A 14 17.87 1.67 -12.74
N GLN A 15 18.21 2.27 -11.59
CA GLN A 15 19.53 2.15 -10.99
C GLN A 15 19.79 0.80 -10.31
N LEU A 16 18.77 0.21 -9.66
CA LEU A 16 18.96 -0.92 -8.73
C LEU A 16 18.35 -2.25 -9.22
N GLU A 17 17.63 -2.24 -10.34
CA GLU A 17 17.00 -3.46 -10.89
C GLU A 17 17.93 -4.13 -11.91
N CYS A 18 18.32 -5.38 -11.63
CA CYS A 18 19.15 -6.16 -12.54
C CYS A 18 18.35 -6.79 -13.71
N LYS A 19 17.02 -6.86 -13.60
CA LYS A 19 16.16 -7.42 -14.67
C LYS A 19 15.89 -6.36 -15.74
N GLU A 20 16.59 -6.46 -16.87
CA GLU A 20 16.47 -5.49 -17.97
C GLU A 20 15.03 -5.30 -18.47
N SER A 21 14.19 -6.35 -18.51
CA SER A 21 12.79 -6.20 -18.92
C SER A 21 11.98 -5.23 -18.04
N ARG A 22 12.29 -5.18 -16.74
CA ARG A 22 11.70 -4.21 -15.81
C ARG A 22 12.31 -2.82 -15.99
N VAL A 23 13.59 -2.74 -16.36
CA VAL A 23 14.30 -1.49 -16.66
C VAL A 23 13.75 -0.87 -17.94
N THR A 24 13.53 -1.65 -19.01
CA THR A 24 12.88 -1.22 -20.26
C THR A 24 11.53 -0.54 -19.97
N ARG A 25 10.65 -1.20 -19.21
CA ARG A 25 9.34 -0.62 -18.83
C ARG A 25 9.47 0.63 -17.97
N ALA A 26 10.50 0.69 -17.11
CA ALA A 26 10.76 1.85 -16.30
C ALA A 26 11.15 3.07 -17.15
N TYR A 27 11.98 2.87 -18.18
CA TYR A 27 12.30 3.93 -19.16
C TYR A 27 11.08 4.38 -19.95
N SER A 28 10.24 3.46 -20.44
CA SER A 28 8.97 3.85 -21.11
C SER A 28 8.05 4.66 -20.19
N SER A 29 7.85 4.21 -18.95
CA SER A 29 7.06 4.94 -17.95
C SER A 29 7.67 6.30 -17.61
N LEU A 30 9.00 6.38 -17.53
CA LEU A 30 9.73 7.62 -17.26
C LEU A 30 9.54 8.61 -18.42
N GLY A 31 9.63 8.14 -19.67
CA GLY A 31 9.36 8.95 -20.85
C GLY A 31 7.98 9.59 -20.82
N PHE A 32 6.94 8.79 -20.57
CA PHE A 32 5.57 9.29 -20.41
C PHE A 32 5.45 10.36 -19.31
N ILE A 33 6.11 10.15 -18.16
CA ILE A 33 6.04 11.11 -17.06
C ILE A 33 6.82 12.39 -17.38
N ARG A 34 8.00 12.30 -18.00
CA ARG A 34 8.77 13.49 -18.43
C ARG A 34 7.98 14.34 -19.40
N TYR A 35 7.23 13.72 -20.32
CA TYR A 35 6.29 14.42 -21.18
C TYR A 35 5.21 15.17 -20.36
N LEU A 36 4.58 14.52 -19.37
CA LEU A 36 3.59 15.17 -18.50
C LEU A 36 4.16 16.34 -17.69
N TYR A 37 5.47 16.36 -17.44
CA TYR A 37 6.17 17.48 -16.81
C TYR A 37 6.56 18.61 -17.77
N GLY A 38 6.24 18.47 -19.06
CA GLY A 38 6.55 19.47 -20.08
C GLY A 38 7.96 19.35 -20.65
N ASN A 39 8.62 18.20 -20.47
CA ASN A 39 9.97 17.93 -20.99
C ASN A 39 9.92 16.89 -22.14
N PRO A 40 9.45 17.26 -23.35
CA PRO A 40 9.30 16.31 -24.46
C PRO A 40 10.63 15.74 -24.96
N GLN A 41 11.73 16.49 -24.84
CA GLN A 41 13.05 16.01 -25.24
C GLN A 41 13.57 14.90 -24.30
N GLU A 42 13.47 15.10 -22.98
CA GLU A 42 13.77 14.04 -22.00
C GLU A 42 12.84 12.83 -22.19
N ALA A 43 11.57 13.07 -22.55
CA ALA A 43 10.64 12.00 -22.85
C ALA A 43 11.11 11.13 -24.02
N LEU A 44 11.56 11.77 -25.10
CA LEU A 44 12.08 11.11 -26.29
C LEU A 44 13.32 10.28 -25.96
N GLU A 45 14.28 10.84 -25.23
CA GLU A 45 15.51 10.14 -24.81
C GLU A 45 15.21 8.87 -24.00
N ASN A 46 14.27 8.97 -23.04
CA ASN A 46 13.87 7.83 -22.22
C ASN A 46 13.15 6.75 -23.04
N LEU A 47 12.23 7.15 -23.94
CA LEU A 47 11.55 6.19 -24.82
C LEU A 47 12.53 5.52 -25.79
N GLN A 48 13.48 6.26 -26.35
CA GLN A 48 14.53 5.70 -27.20
C GLN A 48 15.43 4.73 -26.43
N LYS A 49 15.78 5.05 -25.17
CA LYS A 49 16.54 4.13 -24.32
C LYS A 49 15.77 2.84 -24.03
N SER A 50 14.46 2.93 -23.83
CA SER A 50 13.57 1.76 -23.74
C SER A 50 13.65 0.89 -24.99
N VAL A 51 13.57 1.49 -26.19
CA VAL A 51 13.69 0.78 -27.47
C VAL A 51 15.07 0.12 -27.63
N GLU A 52 16.15 0.81 -27.29
CA GLU A 52 17.52 0.29 -27.37
C GLU A 52 17.68 -0.99 -26.55
N ILE A 53 17.34 -0.94 -25.26
CA ILE A 53 17.42 -2.09 -24.35
C ILE A 53 16.53 -3.23 -24.83
N ALA A 54 15.32 -2.92 -25.32
CA ALA A 54 14.42 -3.93 -25.86
C ALA A 54 15.03 -4.63 -27.08
N LYS A 55 15.61 -3.89 -28.03
CA LYS A 55 16.25 -4.47 -29.22
C LYS A 55 17.48 -5.32 -28.86
N GLU A 56 18.31 -4.87 -27.93
CA GLU A 56 19.49 -5.63 -27.47
C GLU A 56 19.11 -6.97 -26.86
N ARG A 57 18.06 -6.99 -26.05
CA ARG A 57 17.61 -8.18 -25.31
C ARG A 57 16.83 -9.16 -26.18
N TYR A 58 15.90 -8.64 -26.98
CA TYR A 58 14.92 -9.47 -27.67
C TYR A 58 15.26 -9.74 -29.13
N LYS A 59 16.34 -9.13 -29.66
CA LYS A 59 17.07 -9.27 -30.94
C LYS A 59 16.27 -9.42 -32.25
N ASP A 60 15.05 -9.97 -32.24
CA ASP A 60 14.16 -10.18 -33.39
C ASP A 60 12.65 -10.08 -33.05
N SER A 61 12.28 -9.90 -31.77
CA SER A 61 10.88 -9.80 -31.36
C SER A 61 10.39 -8.34 -31.42
N ASP A 62 9.85 -7.94 -32.56
CA ASP A 62 9.26 -6.60 -32.71
C ASP A 62 8.04 -6.38 -31.78
N SER A 63 7.42 -7.45 -31.27
CA SER A 63 6.19 -7.38 -30.47
C SER A 63 6.38 -6.60 -29.16
N VAL A 64 7.57 -6.62 -28.55
CA VAL A 64 7.83 -5.86 -27.31
C VAL A 64 7.91 -4.34 -27.55
N LEU A 65 8.04 -3.91 -28.80
CA LEU A 65 8.15 -2.50 -29.17
C LEU A 65 6.79 -1.83 -29.41
N ILE A 66 5.70 -2.61 -29.52
CA ILE A 66 4.35 -2.12 -29.87
C ILE A 66 3.95 -0.90 -29.02
N VAL A 67 4.08 -1.00 -27.70
CA VAL A 67 3.67 0.10 -26.80
C VAL A 67 4.63 1.28 -26.88
N THR A 68 5.94 1.03 -26.91
CA THR A 68 6.94 2.12 -26.95
C THR A 68 6.90 2.89 -28.28
N TYR A 69 6.66 2.21 -29.41
CA TYR A 69 6.46 2.87 -30.71
C TYR A 69 5.15 3.66 -30.76
N GLY A 70 4.08 3.15 -30.12
CA GLY A 70 2.86 3.92 -29.93
C GLY A 70 3.09 5.21 -29.12
N ASP A 71 3.83 5.11 -28.01
CA ASP A 71 4.21 6.26 -27.18
C ASP A 71 5.07 7.27 -27.96
N LEU A 72 6.01 6.80 -28.78
CA LEU A 72 6.85 7.64 -29.65
C LEU A 72 6.03 8.34 -30.74
N ALA A 73 5.09 7.64 -31.38
CA ALA A 73 4.18 8.25 -32.36
C ALA A 73 3.36 9.38 -31.72
N TRP A 74 2.78 9.13 -30.54
CA TRP A 74 2.07 10.16 -29.77
C TRP A 74 2.97 11.34 -29.41
N LEU A 75 4.20 11.08 -28.93
CA LEU A 75 5.14 12.14 -28.57
C LEU A 75 5.49 13.02 -29.78
N HIS A 76 5.82 12.42 -30.92
CA HIS A 76 6.14 13.16 -32.14
C HIS A 76 4.94 13.95 -32.68
N TYR A 77 3.73 13.41 -32.56
CA TYR A 77 2.50 14.15 -32.85
C TYR A 77 2.39 15.42 -31.98
N TYR A 78 2.58 15.30 -30.66
CA TYR A 78 2.54 16.46 -29.75
C TYR A 78 3.70 17.44 -29.93
N MET A 79 4.82 17.00 -30.51
CA MET A 79 5.94 17.86 -30.91
C MET A 79 5.74 18.53 -32.28
N ASN A 80 4.62 18.27 -32.97
CA ASN A 80 4.35 18.69 -34.36
C ASN A 80 5.32 18.11 -35.39
N GLU A 81 5.97 16.97 -35.09
CA GLU A 81 6.86 16.25 -35.99
C GLU A 81 6.10 15.16 -36.76
N PHE A 82 5.12 15.57 -37.57
CA PHE A 82 4.16 14.65 -38.18
C PHE A 82 4.81 13.58 -39.07
N SER A 83 5.89 13.89 -39.78
CA SER A 83 6.63 12.90 -40.58
C SER A 83 7.15 11.74 -39.72
N LYS A 84 7.75 12.04 -38.56
CA LYS A 84 8.26 11.00 -37.66
C LYS A 84 7.13 10.22 -37.01
N CYS A 85 6.01 10.88 -36.70
CA CYS A 85 4.80 10.20 -36.24
C CYS A 85 4.33 9.16 -37.26
N GLU A 86 4.23 9.54 -38.54
CA GLU A 86 3.88 8.61 -39.62
C GLU A 86 4.87 7.44 -39.74
N ASP A 87 6.18 7.71 -39.60
CA ASP A 87 7.19 6.64 -39.64
C ASP A 87 6.97 5.58 -38.54
N TYR A 88 6.68 6.00 -37.30
CA TYR A 88 6.37 5.07 -36.21
C TYR A 88 5.03 4.35 -36.41
N LEU A 89 4.03 5.00 -37.00
CA LEU A 89 2.75 4.36 -37.34
C LEU A 89 2.94 3.28 -38.41
N ARG A 90 3.74 3.54 -39.44
CA ARG A 90 4.10 2.53 -40.47
C ARG A 90 4.84 1.34 -39.87
N GLU A 91 5.74 1.58 -38.91
CA GLU A 91 6.38 0.48 -38.18
C GLU A 91 5.37 -0.35 -37.38
N LEU A 92 4.39 0.28 -36.72
CA LEU A 92 3.33 -0.45 -36.02
C LEU A 92 2.45 -1.27 -36.96
N GLU A 93 2.12 -0.73 -38.14
CA GLU A 93 1.40 -1.46 -39.19
C GLU A 93 2.19 -2.67 -39.67
N ARG A 94 3.49 -2.51 -39.96
CA ARG A 94 4.39 -3.62 -40.31
C ARG A 94 4.42 -4.69 -39.23
N ILE A 95 4.50 -4.30 -37.96
CA ILE A 95 4.48 -5.23 -36.83
C ILE A 95 3.13 -5.94 -36.74
N HIS A 96 2.03 -5.23 -36.91
CA HIS A 96 0.69 -5.81 -36.89
C HIS A 96 0.49 -6.83 -38.02
N GLU A 97 0.93 -6.52 -39.24
CA GLU A 97 0.88 -7.45 -40.37
C GLU A 97 1.72 -8.70 -40.11
N LYS A 98 2.95 -8.55 -39.60
CA LYS A 98 3.84 -9.65 -39.24
C LYS A 98 3.28 -10.56 -38.13
N LEU A 99 2.48 -9.98 -37.23
CA LEU A 99 1.88 -10.67 -36.08
C LEU A 99 0.37 -10.93 -36.26
N SER A 100 -0.14 -10.79 -37.48
CA SER A 100 -1.57 -10.87 -37.80
C SER A 100 -2.16 -12.25 -37.50
N GLU A 101 -1.35 -13.30 -37.57
CA GLU A 101 -1.69 -14.64 -37.12
C GLU A 101 -1.48 -14.78 -35.61
N GLY A 102 -2.48 -14.37 -34.83
CA GLY A 102 -2.58 -14.72 -33.41
C GLY A 102 -2.92 -13.56 -32.47
N PHE A 103 -2.73 -13.81 -31.18
CA PHE A 103 -3.09 -12.88 -30.11
C PHE A 103 -1.91 -12.04 -29.59
N ILE A 104 -0.73 -12.15 -30.20
CA ILE A 104 0.53 -11.58 -29.70
C ILE A 104 0.40 -10.06 -29.48
N TYR A 105 -0.15 -9.34 -30.46
CA TYR A 105 -0.36 -7.89 -30.35
C TYR A 105 -1.23 -7.54 -29.13
N THR A 106 -2.34 -8.24 -28.96
CA THR A 106 -3.27 -8.03 -27.84
C THR A 106 -2.64 -8.40 -26.50
N ILE A 107 -1.88 -9.49 -26.44
CA ILE A 107 -1.17 -9.94 -25.24
C ILE A 107 -0.18 -8.88 -24.78
N GLU A 108 0.64 -8.34 -25.68
CA GLU A 108 1.67 -7.34 -25.31
C GLU A 108 1.04 -6.02 -24.85
N VAL A 109 -0.01 -5.55 -25.52
CA VAL A 109 -0.75 -4.36 -25.07
C VAL A 109 -1.36 -4.58 -23.67
N LEU A 110 -1.97 -5.75 -23.41
CA LEU A 110 -2.53 -6.06 -22.09
C LEU A 110 -1.45 -6.20 -21.01
N ARG A 111 -0.30 -6.80 -21.35
CA ARG A 111 0.86 -6.95 -20.47
C ARG A 111 1.35 -5.59 -19.97
N GLU A 112 1.67 -4.70 -20.89
CA GLU A 112 2.21 -3.38 -20.56
C GLU A 112 1.19 -2.51 -19.84
N LYS A 113 -0.10 -2.60 -20.23
CA LYS A 113 -1.18 -1.92 -19.51
C LYS A 113 -1.30 -2.42 -18.07
N GLY A 114 -1.21 -3.74 -17.85
CA GLY A 114 -1.23 -4.35 -16.52
C GLY A 114 -0.09 -3.87 -15.63
N TRP A 115 1.14 -3.86 -16.15
CA TRP A 115 2.32 -3.39 -15.42
C TRP A 115 2.26 -1.89 -15.13
N THR A 116 1.82 -1.08 -16.10
CA THR A 116 1.59 0.35 -15.93
C THR A 116 0.62 0.62 -14.78
N PHE A 117 -0.51 -0.07 -14.75
CA PHE A 117 -1.47 0.04 -13.64
C PHE A 117 -0.85 -0.32 -12.28
N LEU A 118 -0.05 -1.40 -12.20
CA LEU A 118 0.65 -1.75 -10.96
C LEU A 118 1.71 -0.72 -10.52
N LYS A 119 2.36 -0.04 -11.46
CA LYS A 119 3.43 0.92 -11.18
C LYS A 119 2.88 2.26 -10.68
N PHE A 120 1.87 2.80 -11.38
CA PHE A 120 1.37 4.16 -11.15
C PHE A 120 0.57 4.31 -9.86
N SER A 121 -0.34 3.38 -9.54
CA SER A 121 -1.11 3.48 -8.30
C SER A 121 -1.76 2.17 -7.88
N ASN A 122 -1.82 1.93 -6.57
CA ASN A 122 -2.56 0.80 -6.00
C ASN A 122 -4.05 0.81 -6.35
N LYS A 123 -4.64 1.98 -6.67
CA LYS A 123 -6.04 2.09 -7.09
C LYS A 123 -6.36 1.31 -8.37
N TYR A 124 -5.36 1.11 -9.23
CA TYR A 124 -5.52 0.37 -10.47
C TYR A 124 -5.23 -1.13 -10.32
N SER A 125 -5.01 -1.65 -9.10
CA SER A 125 -4.65 -3.07 -8.91
C SER A 125 -5.70 -4.05 -9.44
N ASN A 126 -7.00 -3.72 -9.35
CA ASN A 126 -8.06 -4.54 -9.94
C ASN A 126 -8.05 -4.48 -11.48
N ALA A 127 -7.80 -3.32 -12.06
CA ALA A 127 -7.65 -3.18 -13.52
C ALA A 127 -6.43 -3.94 -14.03
N ALA A 128 -5.30 -3.87 -13.31
CA ALA A 128 -4.10 -4.66 -13.61
C ALA A 128 -4.39 -6.16 -13.57
N LYS A 129 -5.07 -6.62 -12.52
CA LYS A 129 -5.48 -8.03 -12.36
C LYS A 129 -6.25 -8.51 -13.59
N GLU A 130 -7.20 -7.69 -14.06
CA GLU A 130 -8.03 -8.02 -15.22
C GLU A 130 -7.23 -8.05 -16.53
N CYS A 131 -6.29 -7.11 -16.73
CA CYS A 131 -5.40 -7.12 -17.89
C CYS A 131 -4.59 -8.41 -17.96
N PHE A 132 -3.95 -8.82 -16.86
CA PHE A 132 -3.16 -10.06 -16.84
C PHE A 132 -4.04 -11.30 -16.96
N ARG A 133 -5.23 -11.32 -16.33
CA ARG A 133 -6.19 -12.42 -16.47
C ARG A 133 -6.53 -12.68 -17.92
N ARG A 134 -6.91 -11.63 -18.67
CA ARG A 134 -7.22 -11.72 -20.10
C ARG A 134 -6.02 -12.12 -20.94
N ALA A 135 -4.83 -11.61 -20.64
CA ALA A 135 -3.61 -12.00 -21.33
C ALA A 135 -3.29 -13.50 -21.13
N LEU A 136 -3.50 -14.02 -19.91
CA LEU A 136 -3.30 -15.43 -19.56
C LEU A 136 -4.35 -16.37 -20.17
N GLU A 137 -5.54 -15.90 -20.53
CA GLU A 137 -6.51 -16.72 -21.30
C GLU A 137 -5.93 -17.09 -22.67
N MET A 138 -5.09 -16.23 -23.24
CA MET A 138 -4.47 -16.42 -24.56
C MET A 138 -3.08 -17.07 -24.45
N ASN A 139 -2.33 -16.82 -23.37
CA ASN A 139 -1.03 -17.42 -23.11
C ASN A 139 -0.86 -17.84 -21.64
N PRO A 140 -1.36 -19.04 -21.25
CA PRO A 140 -1.47 -19.43 -19.83
C PRO A 140 -0.15 -19.61 -19.08
N ASP A 141 0.95 -19.90 -19.78
CA ASP A 141 2.23 -20.27 -19.18
C ASP A 141 3.33 -19.22 -19.35
N ASP A 142 2.96 -18.02 -19.81
CA ASP A 142 3.88 -16.88 -19.86
C ASP A 142 4.35 -16.46 -18.46
N SER A 143 5.66 -16.49 -18.23
CA SER A 143 6.25 -16.24 -16.91
C SER A 143 6.01 -14.81 -16.39
N ASP A 144 6.05 -13.79 -17.25
CA ASP A 144 5.90 -12.38 -16.88
C ASP A 144 4.42 -12.03 -16.64
N LEU A 145 3.49 -12.58 -17.43
CA LEU A 145 2.05 -12.46 -17.18
C LEU A 145 1.65 -13.14 -15.87
N ASN A 146 2.15 -14.35 -15.61
CA ASN A 146 1.87 -15.07 -14.37
C ASN A 146 2.43 -14.31 -13.15
N ALA A 147 3.60 -13.68 -13.27
CA ALA A 147 4.17 -12.81 -12.24
C ALA A 147 3.31 -11.56 -12.00
N GLY A 148 2.92 -10.85 -13.06
CA GLY A 148 2.05 -9.67 -12.99
C GLY A 148 0.70 -10.00 -12.35
N TYR A 149 0.08 -11.10 -12.76
CA TYR A 149 -1.19 -11.58 -12.21
C TYR A 149 -1.08 -11.94 -10.73
N ALA A 150 -0.02 -12.65 -10.33
CA ALA A 150 0.24 -12.99 -8.93
C ALA A 150 0.38 -11.75 -8.04
N ILE A 151 1.12 -10.73 -8.51
CA ILE A 151 1.28 -9.45 -7.79
C ILE A 151 -0.05 -8.70 -7.69
N ALA A 152 -0.83 -8.66 -8.77
CA ALA A 152 -2.13 -7.98 -8.80
C ALA A 152 -3.16 -8.68 -7.89
N LEU A 153 -3.19 -10.02 -7.90
CA LEU A 153 -3.97 -10.81 -6.94
C LEU A 153 -3.55 -10.49 -5.52
N TYR A 154 -2.25 -10.57 -5.21
CA TYR A 154 -1.75 -10.30 -3.87
C TYR A 154 -2.20 -8.93 -3.32
N ARG A 155 -2.20 -7.89 -4.17
CA ARG A 155 -2.63 -6.54 -3.76
C ARG A 155 -4.15 -6.42 -3.57
N THR A 156 -4.94 -7.17 -4.33
CA THR A 156 -6.41 -7.09 -4.30
C THR A 156 -7.05 -8.02 -3.27
N THR A 157 -6.35 -9.10 -2.87
CA THR A 157 -6.80 -10.09 -1.89
C THR A 157 -6.13 -9.90 -0.53
N LYS A 158 -5.65 -8.69 -0.23
CA LYS A 158 -4.91 -8.39 1.02
C LYS A 158 -5.70 -8.74 2.29
N PHE A 159 -7.03 -8.69 2.21
CA PHE A 159 -7.93 -8.86 3.36
C PHE A 159 -8.77 -10.14 3.29
N THR A 160 -8.58 -10.99 2.28
CA THR A 160 -9.28 -12.27 2.21
C THR A 160 -8.60 -13.27 3.15
N PRO A 161 -9.34 -13.99 4.01
CA PRO A 161 -8.77 -15.06 4.81
C PRO A 161 -8.08 -16.07 3.90
N ASP A 162 -6.82 -16.39 4.21
CA ASP A 162 -6.07 -17.37 3.42
C ASP A 162 -6.43 -18.77 3.91
N SER A 163 -7.21 -19.49 3.10
CA SER A 163 -7.22 -20.95 3.17
C SER A 163 -6.07 -21.50 2.31
N SER A 164 -5.71 -22.78 2.50
CA SER A 164 -4.77 -23.48 1.60
C SER A 164 -5.22 -23.45 0.13
N GLU A 165 -6.50 -23.20 -0.12
CA GLU A 165 -7.12 -23.07 -1.43
C GLU A 165 -7.14 -21.62 -1.98
N SER A 166 -6.47 -20.67 -1.32
CA SER A 166 -6.43 -19.27 -1.75
C SER A 166 -5.93 -19.16 -3.20
N PRO A 167 -6.71 -18.57 -4.13
CA PRO A 167 -6.30 -18.37 -5.52
C PRO A 167 -4.98 -17.59 -5.65
N THR A 168 -4.69 -16.74 -4.65
CA THR A 168 -3.44 -15.96 -4.63
C THR A 168 -2.23 -16.84 -4.33
N LEU A 169 -2.34 -17.81 -3.40
CA LEU A 169 -1.26 -18.74 -3.09
C LEU A 169 -0.92 -19.61 -4.30
N LYS A 170 -1.94 -20.23 -4.91
CA LYS A 170 -1.78 -21.06 -6.12
C LYS A 170 -1.11 -20.29 -7.26
N GLN A 171 -1.55 -19.05 -7.48
CA GLN A 171 -0.97 -18.24 -8.55
C GLN A 171 0.48 -17.80 -8.25
N LEU A 172 0.80 -17.47 -6.98
CA LEU A 172 2.18 -17.18 -6.58
C LEU A 172 3.08 -18.39 -6.76
N GLU A 173 2.62 -19.58 -6.39
CA GLU A 173 3.34 -20.84 -6.59
C GLU A 173 3.57 -21.14 -8.08
N LYS A 174 2.54 -20.98 -8.92
CA LYS A 174 2.67 -21.11 -10.39
C LYS A 174 3.70 -20.11 -10.93
N ALA A 175 3.61 -18.84 -10.54
CA ALA A 175 4.53 -17.81 -11.01
C ALA A 175 5.97 -18.06 -10.57
N ILE A 176 6.20 -18.56 -9.35
CA ILE A 176 7.53 -18.95 -8.86
C ILE A 176 8.05 -20.20 -9.58
N LYS A 177 7.18 -21.17 -9.93
CA LYS A 177 7.59 -22.33 -10.72
C LYS A 177 8.10 -21.91 -12.10
N LEU A 178 7.46 -20.89 -12.71
CA LEU A 178 7.87 -20.33 -14.00
C LEU A 178 9.08 -19.38 -13.89
N ASN A 179 9.28 -18.74 -12.73
CA ASN A 179 10.40 -17.83 -12.48
C ASN A 179 10.94 -18.01 -11.04
N PRO A 180 11.79 -19.04 -10.79
CA PRO A 180 12.25 -19.39 -9.45
C PRO A 180 13.07 -18.30 -8.77
N ASP A 181 13.75 -17.47 -9.56
CA ASP A 181 14.67 -16.43 -9.10
C ASP A 181 13.99 -15.05 -8.98
N ASP A 182 12.66 -14.98 -9.02
CA ASP A 182 11.97 -13.72 -8.74
C ASP A 182 11.86 -13.46 -7.23
N ALA A 183 12.82 -12.70 -6.69
CA ALA A 183 12.88 -12.31 -5.29
C ALA A 183 11.59 -11.66 -4.77
N VAL A 184 10.90 -10.89 -5.62
CA VAL A 184 9.63 -10.24 -5.24
C VAL A 184 8.53 -11.28 -5.07
N LEU A 185 8.39 -12.23 -5.98
CA LEU A 185 7.38 -13.29 -5.86
C LEU A 185 7.64 -14.18 -4.64
N LEU A 186 8.90 -14.55 -4.37
CA LEU A 186 9.30 -15.31 -3.19
C LEU A 186 8.87 -14.61 -1.89
N LEU A 187 9.07 -13.28 -1.80
CA LEU A 187 8.66 -12.48 -0.65
C LEU A 187 7.15 -12.33 -0.52
N LEU A 188 6.44 -12.18 -1.63
CA LEU A 188 4.98 -12.10 -1.61
C LEU A 188 4.37 -13.43 -1.14
N LEU A 189 4.92 -14.56 -1.58
CA LEU A 189 4.54 -15.88 -1.08
C LEU A 189 4.85 -16.00 0.41
N ALA A 190 6.06 -15.65 0.85
CA ALA A 190 6.45 -15.69 2.27
C ALA A 190 5.50 -14.86 3.15
N LEU A 191 5.19 -13.62 2.74
CA LEU A 191 4.24 -12.76 3.46
C LEU A 191 2.83 -13.35 3.51
N ARG A 192 2.41 -14.02 2.44
CA ARG A 192 1.09 -14.66 2.38
C ARG A 192 1.03 -15.88 3.32
N MET A 193 2.09 -16.67 3.36
CA MET A 193 2.23 -17.82 4.26
C MET A 193 2.18 -17.43 5.75
N LEU A 194 2.58 -16.21 6.14
CA LEU A 194 2.50 -15.75 7.53
C LEU A 194 1.07 -15.63 8.08
N HIS A 195 0.06 -15.54 7.21
CA HIS A 195 -1.33 -15.54 7.66
C HIS A 195 -1.73 -16.90 8.27
N ASN A 196 -1.07 -17.98 7.85
CA ASN A 196 -1.22 -19.30 8.44
C ASN A 196 -0.28 -19.44 9.64
N ARG A 197 -0.84 -19.57 10.84
CA ARG A 197 -0.09 -19.65 12.12
C ARG A 197 0.57 -21.01 12.39
N ASP A 198 0.77 -21.82 11.36
CA ASP A 198 1.44 -23.11 11.47
C ASP A 198 2.98 -22.94 11.51
N LYS A 199 3.64 -23.69 12.40
CA LYS A 199 5.09 -23.66 12.60
C LYS A 199 5.87 -24.12 11.35
N THR A 200 5.33 -25.08 10.60
CA THR A 200 6.00 -25.60 9.39
C THR A 200 5.97 -24.56 8.28
N THR A 201 4.80 -23.99 8.05
CA THR A 201 4.55 -22.88 7.11
C THR A 201 5.44 -21.68 7.43
N PHE A 202 5.58 -21.34 8.71
CA PHE A 202 6.49 -20.28 9.17
C PHE A 202 7.95 -20.52 8.77
N LYS A 203 8.49 -21.72 9.02
CA LYS A 203 9.88 -22.05 8.65
C LYS A 203 10.10 -21.93 7.16
N THR A 204 9.13 -22.37 6.36
CA THR A 204 9.18 -22.25 4.90
C THR A 204 9.15 -20.79 4.45
N ALA A 205 8.28 -19.96 5.05
CA ALA A 205 8.21 -18.53 4.75
C ALA A 205 9.53 -17.80 5.04
N LEU A 206 10.17 -18.11 6.18
CA LEU A 206 11.49 -17.56 6.52
C LEU A 206 12.57 -17.96 5.49
N LYS A 207 12.60 -19.22 5.07
CA LYS A 207 13.54 -19.69 4.03
C LYS A 207 13.35 -18.92 2.72
N LYS A 208 12.10 -18.72 2.29
CA LYS A 208 11.77 -17.96 1.06
C LYS A 208 12.21 -16.50 1.16
N MET A 209 12.01 -15.86 2.32
CA MET A 209 12.49 -14.50 2.58
C MET A 209 14.03 -14.41 2.51
N ILE A 210 14.75 -15.35 3.13
CA ILE A 210 16.22 -15.39 3.08
C ILE A 210 16.72 -15.59 1.64
N MET A 211 16.08 -16.47 0.87
CA MET A 211 16.41 -16.66 -0.55
C MET A 211 16.24 -15.37 -1.35
N ALA A 212 15.14 -14.65 -1.15
CA ALA A 212 14.90 -13.39 -1.85
C ALA A 212 15.96 -12.32 -1.54
N LEU A 213 16.40 -12.22 -0.28
CA LEU A 213 17.51 -11.33 0.10
C LEU A 213 18.83 -11.71 -0.56
N LYS A 214 19.12 -13.01 -0.70
CA LYS A 214 20.33 -13.47 -1.39
C LYS A 214 20.32 -13.18 -2.90
N ILE A 215 19.14 -13.20 -3.52
CA ILE A 215 18.99 -12.93 -4.96
C ILE A 215 19.20 -11.44 -5.25
N SER A 216 18.62 -10.55 -4.44
CA SER A 216 18.68 -9.11 -4.72
C SER A 216 18.50 -8.29 -3.45
N CYS A 217 19.58 -8.18 -2.67
CA CYS A 217 19.57 -7.46 -1.39
C CYS A 217 19.35 -5.95 -1.53
N GLU A 218 19.74 -5.36 -2.66
CA GLU A 218 19.69 -3.92 -2.90
C GLU A 218 18.40 -3.46 -3.60
N ASN A 219 17.58 -4.39 -4.12
CA ASN A 219 16.35 -4.02 -4.83
C ASN A 219 15.32 -3.41 -3.87
N PRO A 220 14.85 -2.17 -4.11
CA PRO A 220 13.93 -1.47 -3.21
C PRO A 220 12.61 -2.22 -2.97
N HIS A 221 12.16 -3.02 -3.93
CA HIS A 221 10.96 -3.85 -3.77
C HIS A 221 11.21 -5.05 -2.85
N VAL A 222 12.41 -5.65 -2.88
CA VAL A 222 12.80 -6.75 -1.99
C VAL A 222 12.88 -6.23 -0.56
N ILE A 223 13.66 -5.17 -0.33
CA ILE A 223 13.81 -4.54 1.00
C ILE A 223 12.44 -4.18 1.58
N ARG A 224 11.57 -3.55 0.79
CA ARG A 224 10.20 -3.21 1.21
C ARG A 224 9.46 -4.41 1.80
N TYR A 225 9.45 -5.53 1.09
CA TYR A 225 8.65 -6.68 1.50
C TYR A 225 9.34 -7.46 2.63
N THR A 226 10.67 -7.50 2.66
CA THR A 226 11.44 -8.04 3.80
C THR A 226 11.17 -7.26 5.07
N ALA A 227 11.21 -5.93 5.03
CA ALA A 227 10.90 -5.09 6.20
C ALA A 227 9.46 -5.33 6.69
N LYS A 228 8.49 -5.43 5.76
CA LYS A 228 7.11 -5.80 6.10
C LYS A 228 7.06 -7.17 6.78
N PHE A 229 7.81 -8.15 6.27
CA PHE A 229 7.89 -9.49 6.82
C PHE A 229 8.44 -9.48 8.25
N CYS A 230 9.58 -8.83 8.49
CA CYS A 230 10.18 -8.67 9.81
C CYS A 230 9.22 -8.02 10.83
N ARG A 231 8.49 -6.97 10.42
CA ARG A 231 7.49 -6.34 11.30
C ARG A 231 6.32 -7.26 11.64
N GLN A 232 5.84 -8.07 10.71
CA GLN A 232 4.79 -9.06 11.00
C GLN A 232 5.26 -10.13 11.99
N LEU A 233 6.57 -10.39 12.04
CA LEU A 233 7.18 -11.25 13.07
C LEU A 233 7.42 -10.55 14.42
N GLY A 234 7.13 -9.25 14.53
CA GLY A 234 7.44 -8.46 15.71
C GLY A 234 8.92 -8.07 15.84
N ASN A 235 9.78 -8.45 14.89
CA ASN A 235 11.20 -8.11 14.90
C ASN A 235 11.42 -6.71 14.28
N MET A 236 11.14 -5.68 15.09
CA MET A 236 11.23 -4.28 14.67
C MET A 236 12.67 -3.82 14.46
N ASP A 237 13.63 -4.33 15.23
CA ASP A 237 15.03 -3.91 15.15
C ASP A 237 15.69 -4.35 13.85
N THR A 238 15.49 -5.60 13.43
CA THR A 238 15.95 -6.05 12.10
C THR A 238 15.26 -5.28 10.98
N ALA A 239 13.95 -5.00 11.11
CA ALA A 239 13.24 -4.19 10.12
C ALA A 239 13.82 -2.77 10.00
N ILE A 240 14.14 -2.11 11.13
CA ILE A 240 14.75 -0.78 11.15
C ILE A 240 16.15 -0.81 10.52
N SER A 241 16.98 -1.80 10.84
CA SER A 241 18.32 -1.93 10.28
C SER A 241 18.28 -2.03 8.75
N LEU A 242 17.48 -2.95 8.22
CA LEU A 242 17.33 -3.16 6.78
C LEU A 242 16.78 -1.92 6.07
N LEU A 243 15.79 -1.25 6.66
CA LEU A 243 15.22 -0.02 6.08
C LEU A 243 16.21 1.15 6.09
N LYS A 244 17.07 1.25 7.12
CA LYS A 244 18.11 2.29 7.18
C LYS A 244 19.21 2.04 6.16
N GLU A 245 19.63 0.80 5.98
CA GLU A 245 20.58 0.40 4.94
C GLU A 245 20.02 0.71 3.55
N ALA A 246 18.77 0.35 3.29
CA ALA A 246 18.08 0.69 2.03
C ALA A 246 18.00 2.19 1.76
N LEU A 247 17.84 2.99 2.81
CA LEU A 247 17.77 4.44 2.71
C LEU A 247 19.12 5.05 2.30
N GLN A 248 20.24 4.35 2.48
CA GLN A 248 21.55 4.80 1.96
C GLN A 248 21.57 4.77 0.43
N ALA A 249 20.97 3.76 -0.19
CA ALA A 249 20.85 3.66 -1.64
C ALA A 249 19.68 4.48 -2.21
N THR A 250 18.60 4.65 -1.44
CA THR A 250 17.34 5.28 -1.88
C THR A 250 16.84 6.36 -0.89
N PRO A 251 17.59 7.44 -0.69
CA PRO A 251 17.29 8.44 0.36
C PRO A 251 15.94 9.15 0.18
N ASN A 252 15.44 9.21 -1.06
CA ASN A 252 14.22 9.91 -1.45
C ASN A 252 12.98 8.99 -1.52
N SER A 253 13.05 7.79 -0.93
CA SER A 253 11.94 6.85 -0.91
C SER A 253 10.93 7.18 0.20
N ALA A 254 9.84 7.89 -0.16
CA ALA A 254 8.74 8.21 0.77
C ALA A 254 8.18 6.96 1.46
N PHE A 255 8.19 5.83 0.75
CA PHE A 255 7.75 4.54 1.27
C PHE A 255 8.64 4.05 2.41
N ILE A 256 9.97 4.07 2.26
CA ILE A 256 10.92 3.59 3.28
C ILE A 256 10.82 4.44 4.53
N HIS A 257 10.79 5.77 4.38
CA HIS A 257 10.53 6.70 5.49
C HIS A 257 9.26 6.34 6.25
N HIS A 258 8.14 6.14 5.53
CA HIS A 258 6.89 5.69 6.18
C HIS A 258 7.02 4.31 6.87
N GLN A 259 7.78 3.36 6.30
CA GLN A 259 7.98 2.07 6.96
C GLN A 259 8.80 2.17 8.25
N LEU A 260 9.82 3.04 8.28
CA LEU A 260 10.60 3.34 9.48
C LEU A 260 9.72 3.96 10.56
N ALA A 261 8.87 4.93 10.20
CA ALA A 261 7.90 5.51 11.11
C ALA A 261 6.99 4.44 11.74
N VAL A 262 6.47 3.51 10.93
CA VAL A 262 5.65 2.40 11.44
C VAL A 262 6.43 1.51 12.41
N CYS A 263 7.71 1.22 12.17
CA CYS A 263 8.54 0.47 13.10
C CYS A 263 8.69 1.20 14.44
N TYR A 264 9.05 2.49 14.42
CA TYR A 264 9.22 3.28 15.64
C TYR A 264 7.90 3.47 16.40
N LYS A 265 6.78 3.68 15.70
CA LYS A 265 5.43 3.68 16.28
C LYS A 265 5.13 2.35 16.97
N SER A 266 5.54 1.22 16.39
CA SER A 266 5.34 -0.09 17.01
C SER A 266 6.21 -0.28 18.24
N LYS A 267 7.50 0.08 18.22
CA LYS A 267 8.37 0.01 19.42
C LYS A 267 7.81 0.88 20.55
N LYS A 268 7.39 2.11 20.23
CA LYS A 268 6.70 3.02 21.15
C LYS A 268 5.46 2.37 21.77
N THR A 269 4.57 1.84 20.94
CA THR A 269 3.30 1.24 21.39
C THR A 269 3.52 0.00 22.26
N THR A 270 4.51 -0.84 21.94
CA THR A 270 4.87 -2.01 22.75
C THR A 270 5.37 -1.60 24.12
N LEU A 271 6.21 -0.56 24.18
CA LEU A 271 6.75 -0.03 25.42
C LEU A 271 5.64 0.63 26.27
N GLU A 272 4.79 1.46 25.67
CA GLU A 272 3.60 2.04 26.34
C GLU A 272 2.68 0.97 26.94
N LYS A 273 2.46 -0.15 26.23
CA LYS A 273 1.68 -1.29 26.75
C LYS A 273 2.35 -1.97 27.93
N LYS A 274 3.66 -2.19 27.87
CA LYS A 274 4.45 -2.76 28.98
C LYS A 274 4.30 -1.88 30.23
N HIS A 275 4.45 -0.56 30.10
CA HIS A 275 4.25 0.40 31.21
C HIS A 275 2.86 0.29 31.85
N ARG A 276 1.81 0.12 31.04
CA ARG A 276 0.44 0.01 31.56
C ARG A 276 0.21 -1.28 32.35
N ILE A 277 0.88 -2.38 31.99
CA ILE A 277 0.71 -3.70 32.61
C ILE A 277 1.50 -3.81 33.92
N TYR A 278 2.77 -3.40 33.92
CA TYR A 278 3.67 -3.56 35.08
C TYR A 278 3.60 -2.39 36.08
N GLY A 279 2.88 -1.31 35.74
CA GLY A 279 2.57 -0.21 36.65
C GLY A 279 3.67 0.86 36.76
N LYS A 280 3.31 2.03 37.30
CA LYS A 280 4.22 3.19 37.48
C LYS A 280 5.40 2.93 38.43
N ALA A 281 5.35 1.89 39.26
CA ALA A 281 6.37 1.59 40.26
C ALA A 281 7.75 1.21 39.66
N GLU A 282 7.78 0.76 38.39
CA GLU A 282 9.01 0.39 37.67
C GLU A 282 9.30 1.27 36.44
N SER A 283 8.46 2.28 36.16
CA SER A 283 8.66 3.20 35.02
C SER A 283 9.89 4.08 35.26
N SER A 284 11.07 3.58 34.88
CA SER A 284 12.30 4.36 34.97
C SER A 284 12.22 5.58 34.06
N ALA A 285 12.83 6.70 34.47
CA ALA A 285 12.95 7.90 33.63
C ALA A 285 13.52 7.57 32.23
N LYS A 286 14.39 6.55 32.17
CA LYS A 286 14.99 6.01 30.96
C LYS A 286 13.97 5.42 29.98
N GLU A 287 12.99 4.66 30.45
CA GLU A 287 11.97 4.09 29.54
C GLU A 287 11.01 5.17 29.02
N SER A 288 10.70 6.19 29.83
CA SER A 288 9.91 7.34 29.37
C SER A 288 10.65 8.16 28.32
N GLU A 289 11.96 8.36 28.51
CA GLU A 289 12.83 8.98 27.51
C GLU A 289 12.88 8.15 26.21
N GLU A 290 12.96 6.82 26.33
CA GLU A 290 12.97 5.92 25.17
C GLU A 290 11.65 5.98 24.37
N ILE A 291 10.49 6.03 25.04
CA ILE A 291 9.18 6.26 24.40
C ILE A 291 9.19 7.58 23.63
N GLN A 292 9.72 8.66 24.23
CA GLN A 292 9.81 9.96 23.59
C GLN A 292 10.75 9.92 22.37
N GLN A 293 11.92 9.30 22.49
CA GLN A 293 12.84 9.13 21.36
C GLN A 293 12.21 8.35 20.20
N TYR A 294 11.42 7.32 20.48
CA TYR A 294 10.68 6.61 19.43
C TYR A 294 9.56 7.44 18.82
N LEU A 295 8.88 8.28 19.61
CA LEU A 295 7.90 9.23 19.09
C LEU A 295 8.54 10.27 18.16
N ASP A 296 9.67 10.85 18.56
CA ASP A 296 10.38 11.86 17.77
C ASP A 296 10.89 11.28 16.44
N ARG A 297 11.46 10.06 16.48
CA ARG A 297 11.86 9.35 15.25
C ARG A 297 10.67 9.02 14.36
N CYS A 298 9.55 8.58 14.93
CA CYS A 298 8.32 8.33 14.18
C CYS A 298 7.86 9.59 13.44
N VAL A 299 7.81 10.72 14.14
CA VAL A 299 7.41 12.01 13.58
C VAL A 299 8.36 12.46 12.47
N TYR A 300 9.67 12.43 12.71
CA TYR A 300 10.69 12.77 11.70
C TYR A 300 10.50 11.99 10.40
N TYR A 301 10.36 10.66 10.49
CA TYR A 301 10.19 9.83 9.31
C TYR A 301 8.84 10.01 8.62
N LEU A 302 7.78 10.39 9.34
CA LEU A 302 6.49 10.76 8.73
C LEU A 302 6.57 12.11 8.01
N GLU A 303 7.25 13.11 8.60
CA GLU A 303 7.53 14.40 7.97
C GLU A 303 8.29 14.20 6.65
N MET A 304 9.35 13.38 6.66
CA MET A 304 10.10 13.00 5.46
C MET A 304 9.19 12.32 4.41
N ALA A 305 8.38 11.34 4.81
CA ALA A 305 7.50 10.62 3.90
C ALA A 305 6.49 11.56 3.20
N ILE A 306 5.92 12.52 3.93
CA ILE A 306 4.93 13.45 3.38
C ILE A 306 5.60 14.54 2.53
N SER A 307 6.82 14.96 2.87
CA SER A 307 7.59 15.91 2.06
C SER A 307 7.88 15.35 0.66
N LEU A 308 8.27 14.07 0.59
CA LEU A 308 8.56 13.35 -0.65
C LEU A 308 7.29 12.94 -1.40
N LYS A 309 6.22 12.64 -0.65
CA LYS A 309 4.91 12.27 -1.19
C LYS A 309 3.76 13.03 -0.51
N PRO A 310 3.45 14.25 -0.97
CA PRO A 310 2.38 15.05 -0.39
C PRO A 310 0.97 14.43 -0.52
N SER A 311 0.76 13.46 -1.40
CA SER A 311 -0.50 12.71 -1.54
C SER A 311 -0.59 11.49 -0.60
N PHE A 312 0.35 11.29 0.33
CA PHE A 312 0.36 10.11 1.19
C PHE A 312 -0.64 10.22 2.36
N VAL A 313 -1.91 9.94 2.08
CA VAL A 313 -3.04 10.05 3.03
C VAL A 313 -2.77 9.39 4.38
N LEU A 314 -2.31 8.12 4.38
CA LEU A 314 -2.06 7.39 5.63
C LEU A 314 -0.93 8.01 6.46
N ALA A 315 0.17 8.40 5.83
CA ALA A 315 1.28 9.04 6.52
C ALA A 315 0.85 10.38 7.12
N LYS A 316 0.03 11.16 6.39
CA LYS A 316 -0.55 12.42 6.90
C LYS A 316 -1.42 12.22 8.13
N ALA A 317 -2.36 11.28 8.08
CA ALA A 317 -3.23 11.00 9.21
C ALA A 317 -2.45 10.45 10.44
N ASP A 318 -1.43 9.63 10.21
CA ASP A 318 -0.54 9.15 11.27
C ASP A 318 0.31 10.30 11.87
N LEU A 319 0.82 11.21 11.04
CA LEU A 319 1.54 12.39 11.52
C LEU A 319 0.63 13.30 12.34
N ALA A 320 -0.59 13.54 11.86
CA ALA A 320 -1.59 14.34 12.55
C ALA A 320 -1.90 13.81 13.95
N LEU A 321 -2.05 12.49 14.08
CA LEU A 321 -2.25 11.83 15.38
C LEU A 321 -1.07 12.09 16.34
N HIS A 322 0.17 11.96 15.86
CA HIS A 322 1.36 12.16 16.68
C HIS A 322 1.66 13.63 16.97
N TYR A 323 1.35 14.55 16.05
CA TYR A 323 1.32 15.99 16.34
C TYR A 323 0.32 16.31 17.45
N GLY A 324 -0.84 15.65 17.45
CA GLY A 324 -1.78 15.72 18.54
C GLY A 324 -1.21 15.26 19.88
N GLN A 325 -0.49 14.14 19.89
CA GLN A 325 0.20 13.63 21.07
C GLN A 325 1.23 14.64 21.62
N LEU A 326 1.92 15.36 20.73
CA LEU A 326 2.91 16.38 21.07
C LEU A 326 2.29 17.77 21.35
N GLY A 327 0.96 17.92 21.30
CA GLY A 327 0.30 19.22 21.48
C GLY A 327 0.53 20.23 20.35
N ARG A 328 1.01 19.78 19.17
CA ARG A 328 1.26 20.67 18.02
C ARG A 328 -0.07 21.08 17.37
N PHE A 329 -0.28 22.39 17.20
CA PHE A 329 -1.51 22.96 16.64
C PHE A 329 -1.82 22.52 15.19
N LYS A 330 -0.79 22.14 14.41
CA LYS A 330 -0.92 21.69 13.02
C LYS A 330 -1.67 20.35 12.84
N ALA A 331 -1.95 19.63 13.93
CA ALA A 331 -2.62 18.32 13.87
C ALA A 331 -3.97 18.36 13.14
N GLU A 332 -4.81 19.37 13.43
CA GLU A 332 -6.16 19.47 12.87
C GLU A 332 -6.13 19.67 11.34
N GLY A 333 -5.30 20.62 10.87
CA GLY A 333 -5.15 20.88 9.44
C GLY A 333 -4.62 19.68 8.66
N LEU A 334 -3.72 18.88 9.24
CA LEU A 334 -3.26 17.63 8.62
C LEU A 334 -4.39 16.58 8.51
N PHE A 335 -5.29 16.50 9.49
CA PHE A 335 -6.47 15.63 9.39
C PHE A 335 -7.45 16.14 8.32
N GLU A 336 -7.70 17.44 8.24
CA GLU A 336 -8.54 18.04 7.20
C GLU A 336 -8.01 17.73 5.79
N GLU A 337 -6.71 17.90 5.58
CA GLU A 337 -6.04 17.51 4.33
C GLU A 337 -6.20 16.01 4.05
N ALA A 338 -5.97 15.16 5.06
CA ALA A 338 -6.09 13.72 4.91
C ALA A 338 -7.53 13.30 4.55
N PHE A 339 -8.55 13.90 5.16
CA PHE A 339 -9.96 13.66 4.80
C PHE A 339 -10.28 14.12 3.39
N LYS A 340 -9.84 15.32 2.99
CA LYS A 340 -10.05 15.84 1.63
C LYS A 340 -9.45 14.90 0.58
N MET A 341 -8.21 14.45 0.80
CA MET A 341 -7.53 13.52 -0.11
C MET A 341 -8.20 12.15 -0.12
N ALA A 342 -8.51 11.58 1.05
CA ALA A 342 -9.16 10.28 1.18
C ALA A 342 -10.51 10.24 0.46
N SER A 343 -11.31 11.31 0.59
CA SER A 343 -12.61 11.45 -0.08
C SER A 343 -12.46 11.57 -1.59
N ASN A 344 -11.51 12.38 -2.07
CA ASN A 344 -11.25 12.56 -3.50
C ASN A 344 -10.75 11.27 -4.16
N GLU A 345 -9.88 10.52 -3.48
CA GLU A 345 -9.30 9.28 -4.00
C GLU A 345 -10.20 8.06 -3.74
N LYS A 346 -11.26 8.20 -2.93
CA LYS A 346 -12.13 7.10 -2.45
C LYS A 346 -11.32 5.96 -1.83
N GLN A 347 -10.23 6.29 -1.14
CA GLN A 347 -9.31 5.35 -0.50
C GLN A 347 -8.94 5.81 0.91
N HIS A 348 -8.64 4.86 1.79
CA HIS A 348 -8.14 5.11 3.14
C HIS A 348 -9.05 5.90 4.09
N LEU A 349 -10.26 6.31 3.67
CA LEU A 349 -11.19 7.10 4.48
C LEU A 349 -11.50 6.45 5.85
N GLN A 350 -11.67 5.13 5.87
CA GLN A 350 -11.86 4.37 7.11
C GLN A 350 -10.68 4.51 8.08
N ALA A 351 -9.44 4.39 7.57
CA ALA A 351 -8.24 4.53 8.38
C ALA A 351 -8.12 5.97 8.93
N VAL A 352 -8.45 6.98 8.11
CA VAL A 352 -8.46 8.39 8.56
C VAL A 352 -9.49 8.59 9.67
N HIS A 353 -10.71 8.05 9.54
CA HIS A 353 -11.70 8.06 10.63
C HIS A 353 -11.19 7.38 11.90
N CYS A 354 -10.57 6.21 11.79
CA CYS A 354 -9.99 5.48 12.93
C CYS A 354 -8.92 6.30 13.66
N LEU A 355 -8.01 6.94 12.91
CA LEU A 355 -6.94 7.76 13.47
C LEU A 355 -7.46 9.06 14.07
N TYR A 356 -8.42 9.72 13.41
CA TYR A 356 -9.03 10.94 13.92
C TYR A 356 -9.89 10.66 15.15
N GLY A 357 -10.60 9.53 15.21
CA GLY A 357 -11.31 9.08 16.41
C GLY A 357 -10.37 8.88 17.61
N LYS A 358 -9.19 8.28 17.39
CA LYS A 358 -8.14 8.16 18.44
C LYS A 358 -7.64 9.53 18.88
N TYR A 359 -7.43 10.45 17.95
CA TYR A 359 -7.00 11.81 18.24
C TYR A 359 -8.03 12.55 19.11
N GLN A 360 -9.31 12.48 18.73
CA GLN A 360 -10.41 13.09 19.46
C GLN A 360 -10.55 12.51 20.87
N LEU A 361 -10.42 11.18 21.01
CA LEU A 361 -10.54 10.49 22.29
C LEU A 361 -9.39 10.84 23.24
N TYR A 362 -8.14 10.68 22.79
CA TYR A 362 -6.99 10.72 23.68
C TYR A 362 -6.38 12.10 23.89
N TYR A 363 -6.46 12.99 22.88
CA TYR A 363 -5.75 14.26 22.92
C TYR A 363 -6.68 15.46 23.01
N LYS A 364 -7.85 15.41 22.35
CA LYS A 364 -8.90 16.44 22.52
C LYS A 364 -9.89 16.15 23.65
N LYS A 365 -9.90 14.92 24.17
CA LYS A 365 -10.84 14.44 25.20
C LYS A 365 -12.32 14.65 24.82
N SER A 366 -12.61 14.59 23.52
CA SER A 366 -13.95 14.78 22.97
C SER A 366 -14.58 13.42 22.63
N GLU A 367 -15.24 12.81 23.61
CA GLU A 367 -15.86 11.49 23.46
C GLU A 367 -16.91 11.43 22.35
N GLN A 368 -17.76 12.46 22.22
CA GLN A 368 -18.81 12.50 21.19
C GLN A 368 -18.24 12.45 19.76
N LYS A 369 -17.21 13.25 19.48
CA LYS A 369 -16.52 13.22 18.18
C LYS A 369 -15.79 11.90 17.95
N ALA A 370 -15.12 11.37 18.99
CA ALA A 370 -14.46 10.08 18.90
C ALA A 370 -15.45 8.96 18.53
N PHE A 371 -16.60 8.93 19.22
CA PHE A 371 -17.70 8.00 18.95
C PHE A 371 -18.17 8.12 17.50
N HIS A 372 -18.49 9.33 17.03
CA HIS A 372 -18.91 9.57 15.65
C HIS A 372 -17.90 8.99 14.64
N HIS A 373 -16.61 9.28 14.80
CA HIS A 373 -15.61 8.82 13.84
C HIS A 373 -15.35 7.31 13.90
N PHE A 374 -15.39 6.68 15.07
CA PHE A 374 -15.31 5.22 15.14
C PHE A 374 -16.54 4.55 14.52
N MET A 375 -17.74 5.14 14.66
CA MET A 375 -18.92 4.64 13.94
C MET A 375 -18.75 4.72 12.43
N GLN A 376 -18.34 5.89 11.91
CA GLN A 376 -18.10 6.05 10.46
C GLN A 376 -17.04 5.08 9.96
N GLY A 377 -15.95 4.91 10.71
CA GLY A 377 -14.91 3.93 10.42
C GLY A 377 -15.46 2.50 10.36
N LEU A 378 -16.24 2.08 11.37
CA LEU A 378 -16.82 0.74 11.40
C LEU A 378 -17.82 0.50 10.26
N ARG A 379 -18.67 1.50 9.95
CA ARG A 379 -19.70 1.41 8.90
C ARG A 379 -19.13 1.16 7.51
N LEU A 380 -17.96 1.73 7.20
CA LEU A 380 -17.37 1.65 5.85
C LEU A 380 -16.96 0.23 5.46
N GLN A 381 -16.18 -0.45 6.30
CA GLN A 381 -15.75 -1.85 6.06
C GLN A 381 -15.63 -2.60 7.40
N PRO A 382 -16.73 -3.19 7.90
CA PRO A 382 -16.75 -3.77 9.24
C PRO A 382 -15.70 -4.85 9.49
N GLU A 383 -15.48 -5.71 8.50
CA GLU A 383 -14.59 -6.88 8.62
C GLU A 383 -13.09 -6.57 8.44
N SER A 384 -12.76 -5.35 8.03
CA SER A 384 -11.38 -4.91 7.85
C SER A 384 -10.65 -4.80 9.21
N GLU A 385 -9.31 -4.75 9.17
CA GLU A 385 -8.51 -4.53 10.38
C GLU A 385 -8.85 -3.20 11.06
N ASP A 386 -9.00 -2.12 10.29
CA ASP A 386 -9.38 -0.80 10.82
C ASP A 386 -10.82 -0.79 11.35
N GLY A 387 -11.74 -1.52 10.71
CA GLY A 387 -13.12 -1.73 11.18
C GLY A 387 -13.14 -2.42 12.54
N LYS A 388 -12.40 -3.52 12.69
CA LYS A 388 -12.22 -4.23 13.97
C LYS A 388 -11.58 -3.37 15.04
N VAL A 389 -10.62 -2.50 14.68
CA VAL A 389 -10.05 -1.52 15.60
C VAL A 389 -11.12 -0.51 16.05
N CYS A 390 -11.97 -0.02 15.14
CA CYS A 390 -13.07 0.87 15.49
C CYS A 390 -14.09 0.20 16.42
N GLU A 391 -14.51 -1.03 16.12
CA GLU A 391 -15.42 -1.81 16.99
C GLU A 391 -14.82 -1.98 18.40
N ASN A 392 -13.55 -2.37 18.48
CA ASN A 392 -12.87 -2.53 19.76
C ASN A 392 -12.78 -1.22 20.54
N LYS A 393 -12.54 -0.08 19.87
CA LYS A 393 -12.52 1.24 20.54
C LYS A 393 -13.90 1.64 21.05
N LEU A 394 -14.96 1.40 20.27
CA LEU A 394 -16.35 1.62 20.71
C LEU A 394 -16.67 0.77 21.94
N LYS A 395 -16.31 -0.51 21.95
CA LYS A 395 -16.49 -1.40 23.12
C LYS A 395 -15.74 -0.90 24.35
N THR A 396 -14.46 -0.49 24.21
CA THR A 396 -13.70 0.05 25.34
C THR A 396 -14.30 1.35 25.88
N MET A 397 -14.80 2.23 25.01
CA MET A 397 -15.49 3.46 25.44
C MET A 397 -16.77 3.14 26.21
N MET A 398 -17.55 2.19 25.71
CA MET A 398 -18.76 1.68 26.36
C MET A 398 -18.45 1.11 27.75
N GLU A 399 -17.49 0.19 27.87
CA GLU A 399 -17.08 -0.42 29.15
C GLU A 399 -16.62 0.63 30.17
N HIS A 400 -15.82 1.62 29.73
CA HIS A 400 -15.37 2.71 30.59
C HIS A 400 -16.55 3.54 31.11
N ARG A 401 -17.52 3.84 30.24
CA ARG A 401 -18.69 4.66 30.59
C ARG A 401 -19.65 3.93 31.53
N ILE A 402 -19.91 2.64 31.29
CA ILE A 402 -20.69 1.79 32.20
C ILE A 402 -20.05 1.81 33.59
N LYS A 403 -18.73 1.62 33.67
CA LYS A 403 -18.01 1.61 34.94
C LYS A 403 -18.04 2.95 35.65
N TRP A 404 -17.92 4.06 34.92
CA TRP A 404 -17.87 5.39 35.50
C TRP A 404 -19.25 5.88 35.98
N LEU A 405 -20.30 5.62 35.21
CA LEU A 405 -21.68 6.01 35.56
C LEU A 405 -22.39 5.00 36.45
N ASN A 406 -21.85 3.78 36.57
CA ASN A 406 -22.54 2.62 37.15
C ASN A 406 -23.94 2.39 36.55
N ASN A 407 -24.11 2.76 35.27
CA ASN A 407 -25.38 2.69 34.56
C ASN A 407 -25.18 2.00 33.20
N PRO A 408 -25.64 0.74 33.04
CA PRO A 408 -25.56 0.03 31.77
C PRO A 408 -26.57 0.54 30.72
N ASP A 409 -27.57 1.30 31.14
CA ASP A 409 -28.65 1.83 30.32
C ASP A 409 -28.40 3.28 29.86
N ASP A 410 -27.16 3.76 29.97
CA ASP A 410 -26.78 5.08 29.45
C ASP A 410 -27.05 5.19 27.93
N CYS A 411 -27.55 6.36 27.50
CA CYS A 411 -27.94 6.61 26.11
C CYS A 411 -26.80 6.33 25.10
N MET A 412 -25.55 6.73 25.37
CA MET A 412 -24.43 6.43 24.48
C MET A 412 -24.07 4.94 24.51
N VAL A 413 -24.17 4.27 25.66
CA VAL A 413 -23.94 2.82 25.79
C VAL A 413 -24.93 2.04 24.92
N CYS A 414 -26.23 2.31 25.08
CA CYS A 414 -27.28 1.70 24.27
C CYS A 414 -27.12 2.06 22.78
N GLY A 415 -26.76 3.30 22.46
CA GLY A 415 -26.48 3.73 21.08
C GLY A 415 -25.31 2.97 20.43
N ILE A 416 -24.22 2.74 21.16
CA ILE A 416 -23.08 1.92 20.69
C ILE A 416 -23.52 0.48 20.43
N GLN A 417 -24.28 -0.12 21.35
CA GLN A 417 -24.76 -1.49 21.22
C GLN A 417 -25.69 -1.65 20.03
N GLY A 418 -26.67 -0.75 19.88
CA GLY A 418 -27.59 -0.73 18.75
C GLY A 418 -26.83 -0.65 17.42
N PHE A 419 -25.84 0.23 17.34
CA PHE A 419 -25.02 0.38 16.14
C PHE A 419 -24.16 -0.85 15.81
N ILE A 420 -23.54 -1.49 16.81
CA ILE A 420 -22.77 -2.72 16.57
C ILE A 420 -23.68 -3.84 16.04
N HIS A 421 -24.90 -3.97 16.57
CA HIS A 421 -25.87 -4.95 16.08
C HIS A 421 -26.39 -4.59 14.67
N GLU A 422 -26.61 -3.31 14.37
CA GLU A 422 -26.97 -2.83 13.03
C GLU A 422 -25.93 -3.25 11.99
N VAL A 423 -24.64 -2.98 12.27
CA VAL A 423 -23.54 -3.33 11.37
C VAL A 423 -23.41 -4.85 11.17
N LYS A 424 -23.78 -5.65 12.16
CA LYS A 424 -23.80 -7.12 12.08
C LYS A 424 -25.05 -7.68 11.39
N GLY A 425 -26.01 -6.84 11.02
CA GLY A 425 -27.28 -7.24 10.41
C GLY A 425 -28.32 -7.77 11.41
N GLU A 426 -28.08 -7.61 12.72
CA GLU A 426 -28.96 -8.08 13.80
C GLU A 426 -30.06 -7.04 14.08
N LYS A 427 -30.90 -6.75 13.08
CA LYS A 427 -31.86 -5.62 13.06
C LYS A 427 -32.73 -5.51 14.31
N ARG A 428 -33.36 -6.61 14.75
CA ARG A 428 -34.28 -6.61 15.90
C ARG A 428 -33.57 -6.19 17.20
N LYS A 429 -32.36 -6.68 17.43
CA LYS A 429 -31.56 -6.27 18.60
C LYS A 429 -31.09 -4.82 18.47
N ALA A 430 -30.75 -4.38 17.26
CA ALA A 430 -30.38 -2.99 17.02
C ALA A 430 -31.52 -2.04 17.40
N GLU A 431 -32.75 -2.35 16.96
CA GLU A 431 -33.96 -1.59 17.28
C GLU A 431 -34.21 -1.53 18.80
N GLU A 432 -34.15 -2.67 19.49
CA GLU A 432 -34.33 -2.72 20.95
C GLU A 432 -33.35 -1.79 21.70
N PHE A 433 -32.08 -1.76 21.29
CA PHE A 433 -31.08 -0.89 21.89
C PHE A 433 -31.25 0.59 21.51
N TYR A 434 -31.70 0.88 20.29
CA TYR A 434 -32.02 2.26 19.90
C TYR A 434 -33.25 2.81 20.62
N GLU A 435 -34.29 2.00 20.84
CA GLU A 435 -35.44 2.38 21.66
C GLU A 435 -35.04 2.68 23.10
N LYS A 436 -34.17 1.84 23.68
CA LYS A 436 -33.57 2.12 25.00
C LYS A 436 -32.81 3.44 24.99
N ALA A 437 -31.95 3.67 24.00
CA ALA A 437 -31.18 4.91 23.90
C ALA A 437 -32.09 6.16 23.83
N LEU A 438 -33.20 6.09 23.07
CA LEU A 438 -34.18 7.17 23.00
C LEU A 438 -34.89 7.39 24.35
N LYS A 439 -35.31 6.32 25.01
CA LYS A 439 -35.97 6.37 26.32
C LYS A 439 -35.09 7.01 27.40
N TYR A 440 -33.80 6.66 27.43
CA TYR A 440 -32.84 7.17 28.42
C TYR A 440 -32.16 8.48 27.98
N GLY A 441 -32.25 8.86 26.70
CA GLY A 441 -31.78 10.14 26.18
C GLY A 441 -32.76 11.31 26.43
N LEU A 442 -34.05 11.00 26.60
CA LEU A 442 -35.10 11.97 26.94
C LEU A 442 -35.19 12.29 28.44
N SER A 443 -34.41 11.62 29.30
CA SER A 443 -34.47 11.76 30.76
C SER A 443 -33.41 12.71 31.36
N PHE A 444 -32.88 13.65 30.57
CA PHE A 444 -31.88 14.65 31.00
C PHE A 444 -32.40 16.08 30.84
#